data_AF-A0A953QMP8-F1
#
_entry.id   AF-A0A953QMP8-F1
#
_cell.length_a   1.000
_cell.length_b   1.000
_cell.length_c   1.000
_cell.angle_alpha   90.00
_cell.angle_beta   90.00
_cell.angle_gamma   90.00
#
_symmetry.space_group_name_H-M   'P 1'
#
loop_
_entity.id
_entity.type
_entity.pdbx_description
1 polymer ?
#
loop_
_entity_poly.entity_id
_entity_poly.type
_entity_poly.pdbx_seq_one_letter_code
_entity_poly.pdbx_strand_id
1 'polypeptide(L)'
;MKSAIWVLLAAASLCRAANLEGDWIAEISAKGADPQYARVKLSVNGSSIGGTSLSGTWNHLVVKGSASGDRIQLTIERGGTLAGIAAAEGFSGEGRMITGGRGGSQENAVSFKMTRPAARPATPRTLDYEPAIFYGYYSAKNPVALRIFPGDTIRTRTFDQSGRDQDRRTPGGNLETGPFYVEGALPGDTLVIKLNRMRVNRDSARQGSRINGGTVTPAYVAAAQYDPAFDGEWKLDREKGIAMLAHPTPRLKNFSVPILPMLGCIATAPQGDQVYRGTDLGPFGGNMDYNQMGEGVTLYLPVYHPGALLTMGDAHAAMGDGELTGSALETSVDVEFTVDVIPGGATAGPRLENSEYIMAMGVAGSIPDSIRVATSQLAEWLKRDYRLSDSEVAVLLGAVLKYDITEMVDPQFNVVAKVPKVALKPLGDIR
;
A
#
# COMPACT_ATOMS: atom_id res chain seq x y z
N MET A 1 -56.09 -32.81 33.88
CA MET A 1 -55.70 -33.62 32.71
C MET A 1 -56.21 -32.95 31.44
N LYS A 2 -55.40 -32.09 30.81
CA LYS A 2 -55.62 -31.56 29.46
C LYS A 2 -54.26 -31.41 28.80
N SER A 3 -54.02 -32.23 27.78
CA SER A 3 -52.81 -32.24 26.96
C SER A 3 -52.77 -30.98 26.10
N ALA A 4 -51.70 -30.18 26.23
CA ALA A 4 -51.38 -29.11 25.30
C ALA A 4 -50.38 -29.65 24.27
N ILE A 5 -50.81 -29.70 23.03
CA ILE A 5 -50.02 -30.08 21.86
C ILE A 5 -49.00 -28.98 21.61
N TRP A 6 -47.72 -29.32 21.73
CA TRP A 6 -46.62 -28.48 21.23
C TRP A 6 -46.59 -28.60 19.71
N VAL A 7 -47.10 -27.59 19.02
CA VAL A 7 -46.82 -27.40 17.59
C VAL A 7 -45.42 -26.81 17.50
N LEU A 8 -44.43 -27.67 17.29
CA LEU A 8 -43.12 -27.27 16.77
C LEU A 8 -43.34 -26.69 15.37
N LEU A 9 -43.36 -25.36 15.26
CA LEU A 9 -43.00 -24.70 14.00
C LEU A 9 -41.50 -24.93 13.79
N ALA A 10 -41.15 -26.06 13.19
CA ALA A 10 -39.91 -26.18 12.46
C ALA A 10 -40.03 -25.23 11.26
N ALA A 11 -39.54 -24.00 11.42
CA ALA A 11 -39.28 -23.12 10.31
C ALA A 11 -38.24 -23.83 9.43
N ALA A 12 -38.73 -24.43 8.35
CA ALA A 12 -37.90 -24.98 7.30
C ALA A 12 -36.98 -23.86 6.80
N SER A 13 -35.72 -23.94 7.19
CA SER A 13 -34.61 -23.36 6.45
C SER A 13 -34.51 -24.11 5.12
N LEU A 14 -35.48 -23.85 4.24
CA LEU A 14 -35.34 -24.10 2.82
C LEU A 14 -34.12 -23.28 2.38
N CYS A 15 -32.98 -23.96 2.27
CA CYS A 15 -31.81 -23.48 1.57
C CYS A 15 -32.29 -22.93 0.23
N ARG A 16 -32.45 -21.60 0.15
CA ARG A 16 -32.29 -20.89 -1.12
C ARG A 16 -30.97 -21.40 -1.64
N ALA A 17 -30.96 -22.02 -2.82
CA ALA A 17 -29.74 -22.07 -3.60
C ALA A 17 -29.21 -20.64 -3.58
N ALA A 18 -28.12 -20.40 -2.83
CA ALA A 18 -27.45 -19.12 -2.85
C ALA A 18 -27.25 -18.82 -4.33
N ASN A 19 -27.68 -17.65 -4.81
CA ASN A 19 -27.45 -17.29 -6.21
C ASN A 19 -25.99 -17.66 -6.51
N LEU A 20 -25.73 -18.61 -7.40
CA LEU A 20 -24.40 -19.18 -7.62
C LEU A 20 -23.58 -18.25 -8.53
N GLU A 21 -24.29 -17.49 -9.36
CA GLU A 21 -23.74 -16.68 -10.42
C GLU A 21 -23.14 -15.36 -9.90
N GLY A 22 -22.10 -14.89 -10.57
CA GLY A 22 -21.43 -13.62 -10.30
C GLY A 22 -20.09 -13.80 -9.59
N ASP A 23 -19.66 -12.72 -8.95
CA ASP A 23 -18.32 -12.61 -8.39
C ASP A 23 -18.27 -13.11 -6.94
N TRP A 24 -17.13 -13.69 -6.61
CA TRP A 24 -16.80 -14.32 -5.35
C TRP A 24 -15.33 -14.06 -5.00
N ILE A 25 -15.02 -14.07 -3.72
CA ILE A 25 -13.66 -14.09 -3.20
C ILE A 25 -13.46 -15.41 -2.48
N ALA A 26 -12.49 -16.20 -2.94
CA ALA A 26 -12.08 -17.42 -2.30
C ALA A 26 -10.84 -17.17 -1.42
N GLU A 27 -10.92 -17.56 -0.16
CA GLU A 27 -9.79 -17.73 0.76
C GLU A 27 -9.44 -19.21 0.81
N ILE A 28 -8.17 -19.55 0.60
CA ILE A 28 -7.64 -20.91 0.55
C ILE A 28 -6.58 -21.06 1.64
N SER A 29 -6.80 -21.99 2.55
CA SER A 29 -5.92 -22.20 3.70
C SER A 29 -5.30 -23.59 3.64
N ALA A 30 -3.97 -23.63 3.64
CA ALA A 30 -3.18 -24.86 3.74
C ALA A 30 -2.48 -24.91 5.10
N LYS A 31 -2.28 -26.12 5.63
CA LYS A 31 -1.63 -26.29 6.93
C LYS A 31 -0.20 -25.75 6.89
N GLY A 32 0.10 -24.76 7.74
CA GLY A 32 1.44 -24.18 7.87
C GLY A 32 1.84 -23.22 6.75
N ALA A 33 0.88 -22.70 5.98
CA ALA A 33 1.09 -21.66 4.99
C ALA A 33 0.12 -20.50 5.20
N ASP A 34 0.52 -19.30 4.77
CA ASP A 34 -0.35 -18.14 4.76
C ASP A 34 -1.57 -18.39 3.84
N PRO A 35 -2.76 -17.89 4.20
CA PRO A 35 -3.93 -17.98 3.34
C PRO A 35 -3.67 -17.36 1.97
N GLN A 36 -4.12 -18.03 0.92
CA GLN A 36 -4.13 -17.49 -0.44
C GLN A 36 -5.52 -17.00 -0.79
N TYR A 37 -5.59 -16.06 -1.74
CA TYR A 37 -6.85 -15.47 -2.16
C TYR A 37 -7.01 -15.54 -3.67
N ALA A 38 -8.25 -15.68 -4.12
CA ALA A 38 -8.59 -15.67 -5.54
C ALA A 38 -9.89 -14.93 -5.80
N ARG A 39 -9.92 -14.19 -6.91
CA ARG A 39 -11.15 -13.68 -7.51
C ARG A 39 -11.79 -14.80 -8.31
N VAL A 40 -13.03 -15.13 -8.00
CA VAL A 40 -13.76 -16.22 -8.65
C VAL A 40 -15.01 -15.64 -9.29
N LYS A 41 -15.21 -15.92 -10.57
CA LYS A 41 -16.44 -15.59 -11.27
C LYS A 41 -17.12 -16.88 -11.69
N LEU A 42 -18.39 -17.04 -11.32
CA LEU A 42 -19.19 -18.21 -11.67
C LEU A 42 -20.35 -17.81 -12.56
N SER A 43 -20.66 -18.65 -13.54
CA SER A 43 -21.79 -18.57 -14.45
C SER A 43 -22.57 -19.88 -14.40
N VAL A 44 -23.90 -19.78 -14.42
CA VAL A 44 -24.80 -20.93 -14.43
C VAL A 44 -25.10 -21.30 -15.89
N ASN A 45 -24.72 -22.52 -16.28
CA ASN A 45 -24.87 -22.98 -17.67
C ASN A 45 -26.18 -23.75 -17.93
N GLY A 46 -26.92 -24.09 -16.87
CA GLY A 46 -28.17 -24.82 -16.93
C GLY A 46 -28.44 -25.64 -15.66
N SER A 47 -29.71 -25.79 -15.31
CA SER A 47 -30.16 -26.58 -14.16
C SER A 47 -30.95 -27.79 -14.65
N SER A 48 -30.60 -28.97 -14.15
CA SER A 48 -31.30 -30.23 -14.43
C SER A 48 -31.69 -30.92 -13.12
N ILE A 49 -32.47 -31.99 -13.19
CA ILE A 49 -32.85 -32.82 -12.04
C ILE A 49 -31.59 -33.36 -11.30
N GLY A 50 -30.47 -33.52 -12.01
CA GLY A 50 -29.19 -33.96 -11.44
C GLY A 50 -28.30 -32.86 -10.86
N GLY A 51 -28.75 -31.59 -10.85
CA GLY A 51 -27.99 -30.44 -10.35
C GLY A 51 -27.79 -29.34 -11.38
N THR A 52 -27.10 -28.28 -10.95
CA THR A 52 -26.77 -27.08 -11.72
C THR A 52 -25.32 -27.14 -12.19
N SER A 53 -25.08 -26.95 -13.49
CA SER A 53 -23.72 -26.88 -14.05
C SER A 53 -23.16 -25.46 -13.96
N LEU A 54 -21.89 -25.35 -13.57
CA LEU A 54 -21.18 -24.09 -13.38
C LEU A 54 -19.95 -24.01 -14.30
N SER A 55 -19.63 -22.79 -14.72
CA SER A 55 -18.34 -22.46 -15.34
C SER A 55 -17.87 -21.08 -14.91
N GLY A 56 -16.65 -20.70 -15.23
CA GLY A 56 -16.17 -19.33 -15.10
C GLY A 56 -14.67 -19.25 -14.90
N THR A 57 -14.21 -18.35 -14.03
CA THR A 57 -12.78 -18.12 -13.79
C THR A 57 -12.39 -18.18 -12.32
N TRP A 58 -11.13 -18.56 -12.09
CA TRP A 58 -10.41 -18.50 -10.81
C TRP A 58 -9.12 -17.73 -11.05
N ASN A 59 -9.09 -16.45 -10.68
CA ASN A 59 -8.14 -15.48 -11.21
C ASN A 59 -8.14 -15.54 -12.75
N HIS A 60 -7.04 -16.00 -13.36
CA HIS A 60 -6.91 -16.19 -14.80
C HIS A 60 -7.14 -17.64 -15.27
N LEU A 61 -7.37 -18.59 -14.35
CA LEU A 61 -7.60 -20.00 -14.66
C LEU A 61 -9.08 -20.25 -14.96
N VAL A 62 -9.36 -21.26 -15.77
CA VAL A 62 -10.73 -21.70 -16.05
C VAL A 62 -11.23 -22.56 -14.89
N VAL A 63 -12.47 -22.34 -14.44
CA VAL A 63 -13.16 -23.21 -13.49
C VAL A 63 -14.39 -23.85 -14.13
N LYS A 64 -14.59 -25.13 -13.84
CA LYS A 64 -15.81 -25.88 -14.13
C LYS A 64 -16.37 -26.42 -12.82
N GLY A 65 -17.68 -26.55 -12.71
CA GLY A 65 -18.26 -27.06 -11.47
C GLY A 65 -19.68 -27.57 -11.61
N SER A 66 -20.18 -28.05 -10.48
CA SER A 66 -21.56 -28.47 -10.31
C SER A 66 -22.05 -28.10 -8.91
N ALA A 67 -23.35 -27.85 -8.79
CA ALA A 67 -24.01 -27.63 -7.51
C ALA A 67 -25.29 -28.45 -7.42
N SER A 68 -25.53 -29.08 -6.27
CA SER A 68 -26.73 -29.87 -6.01
C SER A 68 -27.12 -29.75 -4.54
N GLY A 69 -28.32 -29.22 -4.28
CA GLY A 69 -28.75 -28.88 -2.93
C GLY A 69 -27.86 -27.79 -2.33
N ASP A 70 -27.26 -28.10 -1.19
CA ASP A 70 -26.29 -27.24 -0.50
C ASP A 70 -24.83 -27.50 -0.93
N ARG A 71 -24.57 -28.50 -1.78
CA ARG A 71 -23.21 -28.91 -2.16
C ARG A 71 -22.72 -28.20 -3.41
N ILE A 72 -21.43 -27.87 -3.42
CA ILE A 72 -20.71 -27.36 -4.58
C ILE A 72 -19.44 -28.20 -4.83
N GLN A 73 -19.14 -28.45 -6.10
CA GLN A 73 -17.88 -29.02 -6.56
C GLN A 73 -17.29 -28.14 -7.65
N LEU A 74 -16.02 -27.80 -7.50
CA LEU A 74 -15.26 -26.98 -8.45
C LEU A 74 -14.00 -27.72 -8.87
N THR A 75 -13.69 -27.67 -10.16
CA THR A 75 -12.44 -28.13 -10.77
C THR A 75 -11.81 -26.93 -11.46
N ILE A 76 -10.64 -26.53 -10.97
CA ILE A 76 -9.87 -25.40 -11.47
C ILE A 76 -8.79 -25.98 -12.38
N GLU A 77 -8.81 -25.61 -13.65
CA GLU A 77 -7.87 -26.15 -14.64
C GLU A 77 -6.43 -25.83 -14.22
N ARG A 78 -5.61 -26.88 -14.04
CA ARG A 78 -4.23 -26.79 -13.52
C ARG A 78 -4.12 -26.16 -12.12
N GLY A 79 -5.24 -25.99 -11.42
CA GLY A 79 -5.30 -25.39 -10.09
C GLY A 79 -5.72 -26.37 -8.99
N GLY A 80 -6.53 -27.37 -9.31
CA GLY A 80 -6.96 -28.41 -8.36
C GLY A 80 -8.48 -28.59 -8.30
N THR A 81 -8.97 -29.19 -7.21
CA THR A 81 -10.40 -29.48 -7.00
C THR A 81 -10.84 -29.10 -5.60
N LEU A 82 -12.02 -28.50 -5.49
CA LEU A 82 -12.64 -28.10 -4.22
C LEU A 82 -14.06 -28.66 -4.13
N ALA A 83 -14.44 -29.14 -2.95
CA ALA A 83 -15.79 -29.59 -2.64
C ALA A 83 -16.24 -29.01 -1.32
N GLY A 84 -17.44 -28.43 -1.29
CA GLY A 84 -17.94 -27.75 -0.11
C GLY A 84 -19.45 -27.74 -0.01
N ILE A 85 -19.92 -27.12 1.06
CA ILE A 85 -21.34 -26.91 1.34
C ILE A 85 -21.63 -25.43 1.54
N ALA A 86 -22.89 -25.05 1.35
CA ALA A 86 -23.36 -23.72 1.67
C ALA A 86 -23.13 -23.42 3.15
N ALA A 87 -22.56 -22.26 3.42
CA ALA A 87 -22.37 -21.68 4.74
C ALA A 87 -23.18 -20.38 4.84
N ALA A 88 -23.31 -19.82 6.04
CA ALA A 88 -24.14 -18.63 6.29
C ALA A 88 -23.88 -17.46 5.33
N GLU A 89 -22.63 -17.27 4.88
CA GLU A 89 -22.18 -16.14 4.03
C GLU A 89 -21.60 -16.57 2.68
N GLY A 90 -21.80 -17.82 2.24
CA GLY A 90 -21.26 -18.32 0.98
C GLY A 90 -21.05 -19.83 0.95
N PHE A 91 -19.86 -20.29 0.56
CA PHE A 91 -19.50 -21.71 0.55
C PHE A 91 -18.23 -21.95 1.37
N SER A 92 -18.15 -23.12 1.99
CA SER A 92 -16.90 -23.57 2.62
C SER A 92 -16.74 -25.07 2.47
N GLY A 93 -15.50 -25.53 2.46
CA GLY A 93 -15.21 -26.95 2.37
C GLY A 93 -13.73 -27.22 2.27
N GLU A 94 -13.41 -28.35 1.65
CA GLU A 94 -12.05 -28.84 1.54
C GLU A 94 -11.75 -29.23 0.10
N GLY A 95 -10.48 -29.44 -0.18
CA GLY A 95 -10.05 -29.94 -1.47
C GLY A 95 -8.55 -30.09 -1.56
N ARG A 96 -8.09 -30.12 -2.80
CA ARG A 96 -6.68 -30.19 -3.14
C ARG A 96 -6.38 -29.11 -4.16
N MET A 97 -5.40 -28.28 -3.85
CA MET A 97 -4.99 -27.18 -4.72
C MET A 97 -3.49 -27.26 -4.98
N ILE A 98 -3.09 -26.95 -6.21
CA ILE A 98 -1.70 -26.70 -6.53
C ILE A 98 -1.35 -25.33 -5.95
N THR A 99 -0.61 -25.33 -4.84
CA THR A 99 -0.13 -24.11 -4.21
C THR A 99 1.38 -23.99 -4.41
N GLY A 100 1.84 -22.77 -4.65
CA GLY A 100 3.27 -22.46 -4.79
C GLY A 100 3.92 -22.24 -3.43
N GLY A 101 5.09 -22.85 -3.21
CA GLY A 101 5.93 -22.63 -2.02
C GLY A 101 7.42 -22.74 -2.34
N ARG A 102 8.28 -22.58 -1.33
CA ARG A 102 9.77 -22.60 -1.42
C ARG A 102 10.40 -23.92 -1.94
N GLY A 103 9.62 -24.83 -2.51
CA GLY A 103 10.07 -26.09 -3.13
C GLY A 103 9.39 -26.45 -4.45
N GLY A 104 8.74 -25.48 -5.10
CA GLY A 104 7.97 -25.69 -6.34
C GLY A 104 6.46 -25.79 -6.09
N SER A 105 5.70 -26.02 -7.17
CA SER A 105 4.25 -26.21 -7.14
C SER A 105 3.92 -27.64 -6.73
N GLN A 106 3.24 -27.82 -5.60
CA GLN A 106 2.76 -29.13 -5.15
C GLN A 106 1.26 -29.09 -4.87
N GLU A 107 0.60 -30.23 -5.06
CA GLU A 107 -0.80 -30.38 -4.73
C GLU A 107 -0.96 -30.63 -3.22
N ASN A 108 -1.58 -29.68 -2.53
CA ASN A 108 -1.75 -29.68 -1.09
C ASN A 108 -3.23 -29.80 -0.72
N ALA A 109 -3.50 -30.49 0.40
CA ALA A 109 -4.82 -30.47 1.01
C ALA A 109 -5.09 -29.06 1.56
N VAL A 110 -6.27 -28.52 1.25
CA VAL A 110 -6.67 -27.16 1.65
C VAL A 110 -8.09 -27.15 2.19
N SER A 111 -8.37 -26.22 3.09
CA SER A 111 -9.73 -25.74 3.32
C SER A 111 -9.96 -24.47 2.51
N PHE A 112 -11.21 -24.19 2.16
CA PHE A 112 -11.56 -22.96 1.48
C PHE A 112 -12.83 -22.33 2.08
N LYS A 113 -12.89 -21.01 1.97
CA LYS A 113 -14.09 -20.20 2.21
C LYS A 113 -14.30 -19.30 0.99
N MET A 114 -15.48 -19.32 0.42
CA MET A 114 -15.85 -18.48 -0.71
C MET A 114 -17.01 -17.56 -0.29
N THR A 115 -16.79 -16.25 -0.39
CA THR A 115 -17.75 -15.22 0.05
C THR A 115 -18.03 -14.22 -1.06
N ARG A 116 -19.14 -13.50 -0.96
CA ARG A 116 -19.43 -12.41 -1.89
C ARG A 116 -18.52 -11.21 -1.60
N PRO A 117 -17.98 -10.54 -2.63
CA PRO A 117 -17.32 -9.26 -2.42
C PRO A 117 -18.32 -8.25 -1.85
N ALA A 118 -17.82 -7.29 -1.07
CA ALA A 118 -18.64 -6.20 -0.56
C ALA A 118 -19.30 -5.44 -1.72
N ALA A 119 -20.58 -5.07 -1.54
CA ALA A 119 -21.31 -4.35 -2.58
C ALA A 119 -20.71 -2.96 -2.78
N ARG A 120 -20.20 -2.70 -3.99
CA ARG A 120 -19.61 -1.41 -4.34
C ARG A 120 -20.69 -0.32 -4.46
N PRO A 121 -20.47 0.88 -3.92
CA PRO A 121 -21.30 2.05 -4.21
C PRO A 121 -21.43 2.30 -5.72
N ALA A 122 -22.57 2.83 -6.17
CA ALA A 122 -22.82 3.09 -7.58
C ALA A 122 -21.86 4.13 -8.19
N THR A 123 -21.40 5.08 -7.37
CA THR A 123 -20.41 6.10 -7.73
C THR A 123 -19.31 6.16 -6.68
N PRO A 124 -18.06 6.51 -7.06
CA PRO A 124 -17.01 6.80 -6.10
C PRO A 124 -17.44 7.85 -5.08
N ARG A 125 -17.02 7.68 -3.83
CA ARG A 125 -17.37 8.56 -2.71
C ARG A 125 -16.21 9.49 -2.39
N THR A 126 -16.51 10.64 -1.78
CA THR A 126 -15.53 11.43 -1.05
C THR A 126 -15.86 11.33 0.43
N LEU A 127 -14.90 10.91 1.25
CA LEU A 127 -15.08 10.65 2.68
C LEU A 127 -14.13 11.52 3.49
N ASP A 128 -14.66 12.25 4.45
CA ASP A 128 -13.86 12.91 5.48
C ASP A 128 -13.61 11.92 6.62
N TYR A 129 -12.34 11.73 6.99
CA TYR A 129 -11.93 10.85 8.08
C TYR A 129 -11.11 11.65 9.09
N GLU A 130 -11.58 11.64 10.34
CA GLU A 130 -10.88 12.24 11.47
C GLU A 130 -10.21 11.13 12.29
N PRO A 131 -8.87 11.07 12.34
CA PRO A 131 -8.16 9.98 13.02
C PRO A 131 -8.35 10.02 14.53
N ALA A 132 -8.75 8.88 15.11
CA ALA A 132 -8.91 8.70 16.56
C ALA A 132 -7.82 7.82 17.20
N ILE A 133 -7.21 6.93 16.41
CA ILE A 133 -6.19 5.98 16.84
C ILE A 133 -5.04 6.07 15.85
N PHE A 134 -3.82 5.93 16.37
CA PHE A 134 -2.58 6.00 15.62
C PHE A 134 -1.70 4.83 15.96
N TYR A 135 -0.87 4.43 15.01
CA TYR A 135 0.08 3.34 15.19
C TYR A 135 1.48 3.83 14.86
N GLY A 136 2.45 3.60 15.74
CA GLY A 136 3.88 3.82 15.45
C GLY A 136 4.55 2.59 14.84
N TYR A 137 3.76 1.73 14.17
CA TYR A 137 4.20 0.48 13.57
C TYR A 137 3.23 0.00 12.49
N TYR A 138 3.78 -0.69 11.50
CA TYR A 138 3.04 -1.34 10.42
C TYR A 138 2.77 -2.80 10.77
N SER A 139 1.50 -3.21 10.76
CA SER A 139 1.10 -4.60 11.00
C SER A 139 -0.25 -4.91 10.38
N ALA A 140 -0.40 -6.13 9.85
CA ALA A 140 -1.69 -6.66 9.40
C ALA A 140 -2.71 -6.83 10.55
N LYS A 141 -2.26 -6.77 11.81
CA LYS A 141 -3.10 -6.93 13.00
C LYS A 141 -3.70 -5.62 13.51
N ASN A 142 -3.32 -4.49 12.93
CA ASN A 142 -3.87 -3.19 13.30
C ASN A 142 -5.37 -3.14 12.95
N PRO A 143 -6.25 -2.79 13.91
CA PRO A 143 -7.67 -2.62 13.66
C PRO A 143 -7.96 -1.65 12.51
N VAL A 144 -8.79 -2.08 11.56
CA VAL A 144 -9.21 -1.25 10.42
C VAL A 144 -9.94 -0.01 10.92
N ALA A 145 -9.45 1.16 10.48
CA ALA A 145 -10.04 2.46 10.79
C ALA A 145 -11.26 2.77 9.93
N LEU A 146 -11.17 2.50 8.63
CA LEU A 146 -12.22 2.80 7.66
C LEU A 146 -12.14 1.83 6.48
N ARG A 147 -13.30 1.38 5.98
CA ARG A 147 -13.41 0.56 4.77
C ARG A 147 -13.81 1.43 3.58
N ILE A 148 -13.02 1.37 2.51
CA ILE A 148 -13.14 2.22 1.32
C ILE A 148 -13.12 1.34 0.07
N PHE A 149 -13.65 1.85 -1.05
CA PHE A 149 -13.63 1.14 -2.32
C PHE A 149 -12.62 1.77 -3.29
N PRO A 150 -12.07 1.00 -4.24
CA PRO A 150 -11.36 1.56 -5.38
C PRO A 150 -12.18 2.69 -6.04
N GLY A 151 -11.53 3.80 -6.35
CA GLY A 151 -12.11 5.06 -6.82
C GLY A 151 -12.48 6.05 -5.71
N ASP A 152 -12.69 5.62 -4.46
CA ASP A 152 -13.04 6.54 -3.37
C ASP A 152 -11.88 7.53 -3.10
N THR A 153 -12.26 8.76 -2.74
CA THR A 153 -11.37 9.83 -2.27
C THR A 153 -11.53 10.02 -0.77
N ILE A 154 -10.43 10.13 -0.05
CA ILE A 154 -10.40 10.31 1.39
C ILE A 154 -9.72 11.65 1.69
N ARG A 155 -10.32 12.42 2.59
CA ARG A 155 -9.76 13.62 3.20
C ARG A 155 -9.47 13.32 4.66
N THR A 156 -8.23 13.46 5.07
CA THR A 156 -7.79 13.22 6.44
C THR A 156 -6.65 14.15 6.78
N ARG A 157 -6.20 14.12 8.03
CA ARG A 157 -4.97 14.76 8.47
C ARG A 157 -3.95 13.73 8.93
N THR A 158 -2.67 14.11 8.87
CA THR A 158 -1.55 13.36 9.45
C THR A 158 -0.88 14.18 10.54
N PHE A 159 0.02 13.54 11.29
CA PHE A 159 0.78 14.12 12.39
C PHE A 159 2.27 14.18 12.04
N ASP A 160 3.02 15.01 12.77
CA ASP A 160 4.48 14.99 12.65
C ASP A 160 5.09 13.75 13.32
N GLN A 161 6.35 13.41 13.00
CA GLN A 161 7.06 12.27 13.59
C GLN A 161 7.05 12.22 15.13
N SER A 162 6.93 13.38 15.79
CA SER A 162 6.92 13.50 17.25
C SER A 162 5.55 13.27 17.87
N GLY A 163 4.56 12.93 17.04
CA GLY A 163 3.18 12.70 17.43
C GLY A 163 2.49 14.00 17.84
N ARG A 164 2.87 15.14 17.24
CA ARG A 164 2.21 16.42 17.48
C ARG A 164 1.37 16.84 16.28
N ASP A 165 0.17 17.33 16.58
CA ASP A 165 -0.55 18.26 15.72
C ASP A 165 -0.34 19.68 16.28
N GLN A 166 -1.41 20.33 16.73
CA GLN A 166 -1.34 21.52 17.59
C GLN A 166 -0.85 21.18 19.01
N ASP A 167 -1.16 19.97 19.48
CA ASP A 167 -0.79 19.44 20.79
C ASP A 167 0.06 18.18 20.65
N ARG A 168 0.85 17.83 21.67
CA ARG A 168 1.52 16.53 21.73
C ARG A 168 0.51 15.44 22.08
N ARG A 169 0.30 14.48 21.17
CA ARG A 169 -0.64 13.37 21.34
C ARG A 169 0.05 12.09 21.84
N THR A 170 1.33 11.87 21.50
CA THR A 170 2.06 10.65 21.86
C THR A 170 3.56 10.93 22.14
N PRO A 171 4.34 9.92 22.55
CA PRO A 171 5.79 10.05 22.69
C PRO A 171 6.57 10.26 21.37
N GLY A 172 5.97 9.99 20.19
CA GLY A 172 6.60 10.04 18.86
C GLY A 172 6.84 8.66 18.22
N GLY A 173 7.49 8.62 17.06
CA GLY A 173 7.88 7.39 16.34
C GLY A 173 7.14 7.14 15.03
N ASN A 174 6.93 8.19 14.23
CA ASN A 174 6.24 8.22 12.94
C ASN A 174 4.83 7.61 13.04
N LEU A 175 3.88 8.45 13.45
CA LEU A 175 2.51 8.01 13.68
C LEU A 175 1.73 7.89 12.37
N GLU A 176 1.15 6.72 12.22
CA GLU A 176 0.39 6.35 11.05
C GLU A 176 -1.12 6.55 11.24
N THR A 177 -1.73 7.24 10.29
CA THR A 177 -3.17 7.34 10.10
C THR A 177 -3.68 6.16 9.27
N GLY A 178 -4.77 5.54 9.70
CA GLY A 178 -5.33 4.32 9.12
C GLY A 178 -5.32 3.17 10.14
N PRO A 179 -5.28 1.89 9.72
CA PRO A 179 -5.28 1.42 8.34
C PRO A 179 -6.62 1.59 7.63
N PHE A 180 -6.58 2.02 6.36
CA PHE A 180 -7.70 2.00 5.44
C PHE A 180 -7.77 0.65 4.73
N TYR A 181 -8.90 -0.04 4.85
CA TYR A 181 -9.15 -1.30 4.17
C TYR A 181 -9.78 -1.03 2.80
N VAL A 182 -9.07 -1.36 1.72
CA VAL A 182 -9.50 -1.16 0.33
C VAL A 182 -10.22 -2.41 -0.18
N GLU A 183 -11.54 -2.34 -0.25
CA GLU A 183 -12.39 -3.46 -0.66
C GLU A 183 -11.98 -4.08 -1.99
N GLY A 184 -11.83 -5.39 -2.00
CA GLY A 184 -11.44 -6.15 -3.19
C GLY A 184 -9.95 -6.12 -3.53
N ALA A 185 -9.10 -5.40 -2.78
CA ALA A 185 -7.65 -5.57 -2.85
C ALA A 185 -7.26 -6.93 -2.23
N LEU A 186 -6.48 -7.74 -2.96
CA LEU A 186 -6.04 -9.07 -2.55
C LEU A 186 -4.51 -9.19 -2.65
N PRO A 187 -3.89 -10.11 -1.88
CA PRO A 187 -2.46 -10.37 -2.00
C PRO A 187 -2.03 -10.66 -3.45
N GLY A 188 -0.96 -10.00 -3.91
CA GLY A 188 -0.46 -10.09 -5.27
C GLY A 188 -1.00 -9.03 -6.24
N ASP A 189 -1.93 -8.18 -5.80
CA ASP A 189 -2.33 -6.96 -6.50
C ASP A 189 -1.32 -5.82 -6.26
N THR A 190 -1.52 -4.72 -7.00
CA THR A 190 -0.88 -3.44 -6.74
C THR A 190 -1.94 -2.42 -6.29
N LEU A 191 -1.75 -1.84 -5.10
CA LEU A 191 -2.53 -0.71 -4.62
C LEU A 191 -2.02 0.57 -5.30
N VAL A 192 -2.94 1.37 -5.82
CA VAL A 192 -2.68 2.68 -6.42
C VAL A 192 -3.16 3.76 -5.46
N ILE A 193 -2.30 4.71 -5.13
CA ILE A 193 -2.62 5.83 -4.24
C ILE A 193 -2.26 7.12 -4.96
N LYS A 194 -3.27 7.88 -5.38
CA LYS A 194 -3.10 9.20 -5.97
C LYS A 194 -3.22 10.28 -4.89
N LEU A 195 -2.16 11.03 -4.68
CA LEU A 195 -2.11 12.16 -3.75
C LEU A 195 -2.71 13.38 -4.45
N ASN A 196 -3.99 13.65 -4.19
CA ASN A 196 -4.75 14.69 -4.90
C ASN A 196 -4.42 16.08 -4.38
N ARG A 197 -4.26 16.23 -3.06
CA ARG A 197 -4.00 17.52 -2.42
C ARG A 197 -3.28 17.37 -1.10
N MET A 198 -2.34 18.28 -0.81
CA MET A 198 -1.65 18.34 0.49
C MET A 198 -1.46 19.78 0.97
N ARG A 199 -1.93 20.12 2.17
CA ARG A 199 -1.72 21.45 2.77
C ARG A 199 -1.24 21.31 4.21
N VAL A 200 -0.18 22.04 4.57
CA VAL A 200 0.20 22.16 5.98
C VAL A 200 -0.95 22.79 6.77
N ASN A 201 -1.32 22.17 7.88
CA ASN A 201 -2.44 22.61 8.72
C ASN A 201 -1.98 23.28 10.03
N ARG A 202 -0.66 23.43 10.19
CA ARG A 202 0.01 24.09 11.31
C ARG A 202 0.94 25.21 10.81
N ASP A 203 1.17 26.22 11.66
CA ASP A 203 2.06 27.36 11.36
C ASP A 203 3.51 27.16 11.86
N SER A 204 3.86 25.93 12.26
CA SER A 204 5.18 25.58 12.78
C SER A 204 5.66 24.24 12.25
N ALA A 205 6.98 24.12 12.16
CA ALA A 205 7.67 22.87 11.90
C ALA A 205 8.95 22.78 12.74
N ARG A 206 9.53 21.59 12.81
CA ARG A 206 10.77 21.35 13.54
C ARG A 206 11.69 20.45 12.74
N GLN A 207 12.98 20.70 12.79
CA GLN A 207 14.02 19.79 12.28
C GLN A 207 15.18 19.70 13.26
N GLY A 208 16.06 18.74 13.04
CA GLY A 208 17.36 18.68 13.70
C GLY A 208 18.25 19.87 13.30
N SER A 209 19.16 20.24 14.21
CA SER A 209 20.19 21.26 13.98
C SER A 209 21.60 20.68 13.84
N ARG A 210 21.70 19.35 13.66
CA ARG A 210 22.98 18.63 13.52
C ARG A 210 22.92 17.73 12.31
N ILE A 211 23.99 17.73 11.52
CA ILE A 211 24.13 16.80 10.40
C ILE A 211 24.35 15.39 10.93
N ASN A 212 23.67 14.42 10.33
CA ASN A 212 23.81 13.01 10.59
C ASN A 212 25.26 12.59 10.32
N GLY A 213 25.92 12.03 11.34
CA GLY A 213 27.33 11.64 11.27
C GLY A 213 27.65 10.60 10.19
N GLY A 214 26.66 9.81 9.74
CA GLY A 214 26.80 8.87 8.63
C GLY A 214 26.90 9.52 7.25
N THR A 215 26.59 10.82 7.14
CA THR A 215 26.59 11.57 5.87
C THR A 215 27.79 12.49 5.69
N VAL A 216 28.68 12.55 6.69
CA VAL A 216 29.86 13.42 6.73
C VAL A 216 31.11 12.63 7.07
N THR A 217 32.28 13.19 6.77
CA THR A 217 33.55 12.52 7.07
C THR A 217 33.80 12.47 8.59
N PRO A 218 34.54 11.47 9.09
CA PRO A 218 34.93 11.43 10.51
C PRO A 218 35.67 12.69 10.98
N ALA A 219 36.47 13.32 10.10
CA ALA A 219 37.16 14.57 10.40
C ALA A 219 36.18 15.73 10.61
N TYR A 220 35.09 15.80 9.83
CA TYR A 220 34.04 16.79 10.04
C TYR A 220 33.36 16.57 11.40
N VAL A 221 32.98 15.33 11.72
CA VAL A 221 32.34 14.99 13.00
C VAL A 221 33.23 15.38 14.18
N ALA A 222 34.53 15.08 14.11
CA ALA A 222 35.49 15.41 15.17
C ALA A 222 35.73 16.92 15.33
N ALA A 223 35.62 17.70 14.25
CA ALA A 223 35.83 19.15 14.25
C ALA A 223 34.55 19.96 14.49
N ALA A 224 33.37 19.34 14.42
CA ALA A 224 32.09 20.04 14.48
C ALA A 224 31.91 20.76 15.83
N GLN A 225 31.63 22.06 15.76
CA GLN A 225 31.28 22.89 16.92
C GLN A 225 29.81 23.29 16.82
N TYR A 226 28.98 22.64 17.62
CA TYR A 226 27.55 22.93 17.68
C TYR A 226 27.25 23.96 18.76
N ASP A 227 26.47 24.98 18.40
CA ASP A 227 25.91 25.92 19.36
C ASP A 227 24.69 25.29 20.04
N PRO A 228 24.71 25.02 21.36
CA PRO A 228 23.57 24.43 22.06
C PRO A 228 22.35 25.37 22.13
N ALA A 229 22.52 26.67 21.87
CA ALA A 229 21.43 27.64 21.84
C ALA A 229 20.74 27.73 20.46
N PHE A 230 21.30 27.09 19.42
CA PHE A 230 20.70 27.09 18.09
C PHE A 230 19.80 25.87 17.89
N ASP A 231 18.48 26.13 17.86
CA ASP A 231 17.47 25.13 17.59
C ASP A 231 17.09 25.07 16.11
N GLY A 232 16.29 24.05 15.76
CA GLY A 232 15.70 23.88 14.43
C GLY A 232 14.20 24.12 14.45
N GLU A 233 13.70 25.12 15.19
CA GLU A 233 12.29 25.50 15.18
C GLU A 233 11.99 26.44 14.00
N TRP A 234 10.87 26.19 13.31
CA TRP A 234 10.47 26.92 12.11
C TRP A 234 9.07 27.48 12.23
N LYS A 235 8.87 28.66 11.64
CA LYS A 235 7.57 29.27 11.35
C LYS A 235 7.20 29.03 9.89
N LEU A 236 5.98 28.56 9.68
CA LEU A 236 5.39 28.35 8.35
C LEU A 236 4.45 29.52 8.03
N ASP A 237 4.80 30.32 7.03
CA ASP A 237 3.91 31.35 6.47
C ASP A 237 3.11 30.70 5.33
N ARG A 238 1.92 30.18 5.68
CA ARG A 238 1.06 29.42 4.76
C ARG A 238 0.49 30.26 3.63
N GLU A 239 0.29 31.56 3.85
CA GLU A 239 -0.22 32.48 2.82
C GLU A 239 0.85 32.74 1.75
N LYS A 240 2.11 32.91 2.16
CA LYS A 240 3.23 33.10 1.24
C LYS A 240 3.84 31.81 0.71
N GLY A 241 3.52 30.67 1.33
CA GLY A 241 4.08 29.37 0.96
C GLY A 241 5.57 29.24 1.29
N ILE A 242 6.04 29.85 2.38
CA ILE A 242 7.46 29.82 2.79
C ILE A 242 7.63 29.43 4.27
N ALA A 243 8.71 28.71 4.57
CA ALA A 243 9.16 28.40 5.91
C ALA A 243 10.38 29.25 6.26
N MET A 244 10.44 29.75 7.49
CA MET A 244 11.55 30.55 8.05
C MET A 244 11.91 30.06 9.44
N LEU A 245 13.16 30.23 9.87
CA LEU A 245 13.56 29.92 11.24
C LEU A 245 12.76 30.78 12.24
N ALA A 246 12.32 30.18 13.34
CA ALA A 246 11.64 30.89 14.43
C ALA A 246 12.62 31.79 15.20
N HIS A 247 13.86 31.31 15.37
CA HIS A 247 14.92 32.01 16.11
C HIS A 247 16.17 32.19 15.23
N PRO A 248 16.12 33.02 14.16
CA PRO A 248 17.24 33.13 13.25
C PRO A 248 18.41 33.90 13.88
N THR A 249 19.63 33.45 13.60
CA THR A 249 20.82 34.28 13.83
C THR A 249 20.88 35.44 12.83
N PRO A 250 21.69 36.49 13.06
CA PRO A 250 21.88 37.57 12.08
C PRO A 250 22.30 37.08 10.68
N ARG A 251 22.97 35.91 10.59
CA ARG A 251 23.41 35.30 9.33
C ARG A 251 22.28 34.60 8.57
N LEU A 252 21.27 34.10 9.28
CA LEU A 252 20.13 33.36 8.71
C LEU A 252 18.80 34.14 8.78
N LYS A 253 18.82 35.41 9.16
CA LYS A 253 17.62 36.27 9.29
C LYS A 253 16.71 36.33 8.06
N ASN A 254 17.29 36.14 6.87
CA ASN A 254 16.58 36.18 5.59
C ASN A 254 16.55 34.78 4.92
N PHE A 255 16.94 33.73 5.63
CA PHE A 255 16.90 32.38 5.11
C PHE A 255 15.47 31.86 5.15
N SER A 256 14.97 31.44 4.00
CA SER A 256 13.64 30.85 3.85
C SER A 256 13.66 29.79 2.78
N VAL A 257 12.79 28.79 2.92
CA VAL A 257 12.58 27.74 1.91
C VAL A 257 11.11 27.68 1.50
N PRO A 258 10.78 27.27 0.28
CA PRO A 258 9.39 27.02 -0.12
C PRO A 258 8.75 25.92 0.74
N ILE A 259 7.47 26.06 1.05
CA ILE A 259 6.67 24.98 1.63
C ILE A 259 6.25 24.04 0.48
N LEU A 260 6.79 22.84 0.48
CA LEU A 260 6.51 21.76 -0.46
C LEU A 260 6.08 20.52 0.34
N PRO A 261 4.79 20.42 0.71
CA PRO A 261 4.32 19.36 1.60
C PRO A 261 4.45 17.99 0.96
N MET A 262 4.89 17.03 1.76
CA MET A 262 5.06 15.63 1.38
C MET A 262 4.75 14.70 2.58
N LEU A 263 4.52 13.42 2.30
CA LEU A 263 4.39 12.36 3.32
C LEU A 263 5.60 11.43 3.29
N GLY A 264 6.29 11.32 4.43
CA GLY A 264 7.45 10.46 4.60
C GLY A 264 7.03 9.00 4.66
N CYS A 265 5.94 8.75 5.40
CA CYS A 265 5.37 7.44 5.59
C CYS A 265 4.11 7.21 4.73
N ILE A 266 4.16 6.22 3.82
CA ILE A 266 2.97 5.62 3.20
C ILE A 266 3.22 4.12 3.04
N ALA A 267 2.32 3.27 3.54
CA ALA A 267 2.55 1.84 3.58
C ALA A 267 1.29 1.01 3.35
N THR A 268 1.46 -0.19 2.79
CA THR A 268 0.53 -1.31 3.00
C THR A 268 0.99 -2.16 4.17
N ALA A 269 0.12 -3.00 4.75
CA ALA A 269 0.57 -3.95 5.77
C ALA A 269 1.69 -4.87 5.23
N PRO A 270 2.80 -5.06 5.99
CA PRO A 270 3.92 -5.91 5.60
C PRO A 270 3.55 -7.38 5.38
N GLN A 271 4.38 -8.13 4.67
CA GLN A 271 4.13 -9.53 4.34
C GLN A 271 4.05 -10.44 5.57
N GLY A 272 3.13 -11.41 5.55
CA GLY A 272 2.97 -12.39 6.62
C GLY A 272 2.63 -11.74 7.97
N ASP A 273 3.19 -12.30 9.04
CA ASP A 273 3.00 -11.81 10.42
C ASP A 273 4.04 -10.73 10.85
N GLN A 274 4.76 -10.15 9.90
CA GLN A 274 5.81 -9.18 10.21
C GLN A 274 5.26 -7.90 10.86
N VAL A 275 6.07 -7.30 11.72
CA VAL A 275 5.81 -6.01 12.36
C VAL A 275 7.05 -5.14 12.21
N TYR A 276 6.84 -3.93 11.69
CA TYR A 276 7.88 -2.93 11.46
C TYR A 276 7.52 -1.65 12.21
N ARG A 277 8.50 -0.92 12.72
CA ARG A 277 8.29 0.40 13.35
C ARG A 277 7.87 1.42 12.29
N GLY A 278 7.22 2.51 12.70
CA GLY A 278 6.83 3.60 11.79
C GLY A 278 8.03 4.18 11.02
N THR A 279 9.20 4.19 11.64
CA THR A 279 10.49 4.64 11.08
C THR A 279 11.19 3.59 10.20
N ASP A 280 10.56 2.45 9.93
CA ASP A 280 11.14 1.43 9.07
C ASP A 280 10.52 1.53 7.67
N LEU A 281 11.30 1.15 6.66
CA LEU A 281 10.89 1.10 5.26
C LEU A 281 11.17 -0.28 4.66
N GLY A 282 10.55 -0.56 3.51
CA GLY A 282 10.75 -1.81 2.78
C GLY A 282 9.88 -1.93 1.53
N PRO A 283 9.72 -3.14 0.98
CA PRO A 283 8.84 -3.39 -0.17
C PRO A 283 7.40 -2.91 0.02
N PHE A 284 6.93 -2.88 1.27
CA PHE A 284 5.58 -2.43 1.65
C PHE A 284 5.41 -0.89 1.65
N GLY A 285 6.47 -0.13 1.34
CA GLY A 285 6.52 1.33 1.54
C GLY A 285 7.17 1.64 2.89
N GLY A 286 6.45 2.38 3.73
CA GLY A 286 6.93 2.82 5.05
C GLY A 286 7.57 4.20 4.97
N ASN A 287 8.58 4.44 5.81
CA ASN A 287 9.30 5.71 5.90
C ASN A 287 10.23 5.94 4.69
N MET A 288 9.65 6.33 3.56
CA MET A 288 10.37 6.44 2.28
C MET A 288 11.11 7.77 2.13
N ASP A 289 10.69 8.80 2.87
CA ASP A 289 11.31 10.13 2.94
C ASP A 289 11.83 10.61 1.60
N TYR A 290 10.91 10.71 0.65
CA TYR A 290 11.20 11.22 -0.68
C TYR A 290 10.49 12.55 -0.87
N ASN A 291 11.27 13.62 -1.02
CA ASN A 291 10.74 14.99 -1.13
C ASN A 291 9.83 15.24 -2.35
N GLN A 292 9.79 14.32 -3.32
CA GLN A 292 8.81 14.38 -4.42
C GLN A 292 7.50 13.63 -4.12
N MET A 293 7.33 12.97 -2.96
CA MET A 293 6.10 12.30 -2.51
C MET A 293 5.04 13.31 -2.04
N GLY A 294 4.68 14.24 -2.93
CA GLY A 294 3.75 15.33 -2.66
C GLY A 294 2.50 15.27 -3.54
N GLU A 295 1.79 16.39 -3.59
CA GLU A 295 0.60 16.58 -4.43
C GLU A 295 0.87 16.25 -5.91
N GLY A 296 -0.07 15.52 -6.53
CA GLY A 296 -0.01 15.11 -7.93
C GLY A 296 0.75 13.81 -8.20
N VAL A 297 1.37 13.21 -7.18
CA VAL A 297 2.03 11.90 -7.30
C VAL A 297 1.03 10.76 -7.17
N THR A 298 1.23 9.74 -8.01
CA THR A 298 0.63 8.43 -7.85
C THR A 298 1.68 7.44 -7.34
N LEU A 299 1.43 6.84 -6.19
CA LEU A 299 2.23 5.78 -5.59
C LEU A 299 1.58 4.41 -5.89
N TYR A 300 2.43 3.43 -6.18
CA TYR A 300 2.05 2.03 -6.42
C TYR A 300 2.74 1.16 -5.38
N LEU A 301 1.97 0.44 -4.57
CA LEU A 301 2.47 -0.44 -3.51
C LEU A 301 1.98 -1.88 -3.71
N PRO A 302 2.82 -2.89 -3.43
CA PRO A 302 2.38 -4.29 -3.45
C PRO A 302 1.37 -4.57 -2.34
N VAL A 303 0.33 -5.34 -2.66
CA VAL A 303 -0.65 -5.80 -1.66
C VAL A 303 -0.21 -7.17 -1.12
N TYR A 304 -0.05 -7.27 0.20
CA TYR A 304 0.28 -8.53 0.89
C TYR A 304 -0.86 -9.13 1.68
N HIS A 305 -1.89 -8.33 2.00
CA HIS A 305 -3.05 -8.74 2.80
C HIS A 305 -4.34 -8.26 2.15
N PRO A 306 -5.47 -8.97 2.35
CA PRO A 306 -6.78 -8.48 1.92
C PRO A 306 -7.02 -7.06 2.44
N GLY A 307 -7.50 -6.19 1.56
CA GLY A 307 -7.72 -4.79 1.88
C GLY A 307 -6.48 -3.91 1.86
N ALA A 308 -5.29 -4.46 1.62
CA ALA A 308 -3.98 -3.79 1.64
C ALA A 308 -3.56 -3.17 2.99
N LEU A 309 -4.52 -2.68 3.80
CA LEU A 309 -4.34 -2.05 5.09
C LEU A 309 -3.42 -0.81 4.96
N LEU A 310 -3.84 0.12 4.11
CA LEU A 310 -3.10 1.34 3.77
C LEU A 310 -2.96 2.25 4.99
N THR A 311 -1.75 2.68 5.31
CA THR A 311 -1.47 3.71 6.31
C THR A 311 -0.64 4.85 5.71
N MET A 312 -0.68 6.00 6.36
CA MET A 312 0.17 7.13 6.01
C MET A 312 0.40 8.08 7.19
N GLY A 313 1.55 8.75 7.19
CA GLY A 313 2.00 9.57 8.30
C GLY A 313 3.23 10.40 7.95
N ASP A 314 3.84 10.93 8.99
CA ASP A 314 5.11 11.65 8.94
C ASP A 314 5.17 12.77 7.89
N ALA A 315 4.35 13.81 8.10
CA ALA A 315 4.25 14.89 7.15
C ALA A 315 5.40 15.92 7.30
N HIS A 316 5.97 16.31 6.17
CA HIS A 316 7.03 17.31 6.14
C HIS A 316 6.58 18.56 5.36
N ALA A 317 6.92 19.75 5.84
CA ALA A 317 6.66 21.01 5.15
C ALA A 317 7.65 21.23 3.99
N ALA A 318 8.86 20.72 4.12
CA ALA A 318 9.91 20.69 3.12
C ALA A 318 11.01 19.72 3.58
N MET A 319 11.73 19.14 2.61
CA MET A 319 12.84 18.25 2.89
C MET A 319 13.89 18.35 1.77
N GLY A 320 15.18 18.35 2.16
CA GLY A 320 16.29 18.20 1.22
C GLY A 320 16.66 16.73 1.02
N ASP A 321 17.32 16.41 -0.08
CA ASP A 321 17.80 15.05 -0.36
C ASP A 321 18.71 14.52 0.76
N GLY A 322 18.48 13.28 1.17
CA GLY A 322 19.23 12.56 2.19
C GLY A 322 18.79 12.84 3.64
N GLU A 323 17.79 13.70 3.84
CA GLU A 323 17.24 14.03 5.16
C GLU A 323 18.32 14.29 6.23
N LEU A 324 19.32 15.09 5.86
CA LEU A 324 20.64 15.09 6.52
C LEU A 324 20.63 15.40 8.02
N THR A 325 19.56 15.96 8.57
CA THR A 325 19.44 16.26 10.01
C THR A 325 18.73 15.16 10.81
N GLY A 326 18.43 14.01 10.20
CA GLY A 326 17.63 12.93 10.79
C GLY A 326 16.16 13.29 10.99
N SER A 327 15.71 14.32 10.27
CA SER A 327 14.38 14.89 10.29
C SER A 327 14.31 15.95 9.19
N ALA A 328 13.15 16.06 8.57
CA ALA A 328 12.79 17.14 7.67
C ALA A 328 12.19 18.33 8.43
N LEU A 329 11.52 19.26 7.73
CA LEU A 329 10.66 20.25 8.41
C LEU A 329 9.36 19.57 8.88
N GLU A 330 9.44 18.88 10.01
CA GLU A 330 8.38 18.05 10.58
C GLU A 330 7.12 18.85 10.92
N THR A 331 5.98 18.45 10.36
CA THR A 331 4.70 19.15 10.55
C THR A 331 3.48 18.23 10.41
N SER A 332 2.30 18.82 10.43
CA SER A 332 1.04 18.12 10.14
C SER A 332 0.41 18.68 8.86
N VAL A 333 -0.24 17.80 8.10
CA VAL A 333 -0.79 18.09 6.78
C VAL A 333 -2.22 17.56 6.69
N ASP A 334 -3.10 18.34 6.09
CA ASP A 334 -4.36 17.84 5.54
C ASP A 334 -4.07 17.23 4.16
N VAL A 335 -4.38 15.95 4.00
CA VAL A 335 -4.17 15.18 2.78
C VAL A 335 -5.50 14.70 2.19
N GLU A 336 -5.64 14.89 0.89
CA GLU A 336 -6.69 14.26 0.08
C GLU A 336 -6.03 13.24 -0.86
N PHE A 337 -6.49 11.99 -0.82
CA PHE A 337 -5.99 10.93 -1.69
C PHE A 337 -7.11 10.07 -2.28
N THR A 338 -6.89 9.52 -3.47
CA THR A 338 -7.77 8.54 -4.11
C THR A 338 -7.05 7.20 -4.20
N VAL A 339 -7.78 6.11 -3.93
CA VAL A 339 -7.22 4.76 -4.07
C VAL A 339 -7.78 4.04 -5.30
N ASP A 340 -6.99 3.15 -5.89
CA ASP A 340 -7.46 2.17 -6.87
C ASP A 340 -6.67 0.86 -6.70
N VAL A 341 -7.05 -0.20 -7.42
CA VAL A 341 -6.39 -1.50 -7.37
C VAL A 341 -6.14 -2.01 -8.78
N ILE A 342 -4.90 -2.40 -9.06
CA ILE A 342 -4.55 -3.16 -10.26
C ILE A 342 -4.53 -4.64 -9.89
N PRO A 343 -5.46 -5.47 -10.42
CA PRO A 343 -5.50 -6.88 -10.11
C PRO A 343 -4.27 -7.63 -10.64
N GLY A 344 -3.59 -8.36 -9.75
CA GLY A 344 -2.36 -9.07 -10.07
C GLY A 344 -1.18 -8.14 -10.38
N GLY A 345 -0.04 -8.75 -10.75
CA GLY A 345 1.13 -8.01 -11.23
C GLY A 345 1.77 -7.10 -10.18
N ALA A 346 1.67 -7.45 -8.89
CA ALA A 346 2.33 -6.78 -7.77
C ALA A 346 3.74 -6.30 -8.15
N THR A 347 4.01 -5.04 -7.83
CA THR A 347 5.36 -4.49 -7.91
C THR A 347 6.26 -5.18 -6.87
N ALA A 348 7.57 -5.28 -7.13
CA ALA A 348 8.49 -5.86 -6.15
C ALA A 348 8.74 -4.92 -4.95
N GLY A 349 8.44 -3.63 -5.12
CA GLY A 349 8.52 -2.58 -4.12
C GLY A 349 7.82 -1.31 -4.61
N PRO A 350 8.03 -0.16 -3.94
CA PRO A 350 7.35 1.07 -4.28
C PRO A 350 7.73 1.61 -5.67
N ARG A 351 6.72 2.02 -6.44
CA ARG A 351 6.88 2.79 -7.68
C ARG A 351 6.08 4.07 -7.59
N LEU A 352 6.55 5.10 -8.28
CA LEU A 352 5.92 6.40 -8.30
C LEU A 352 5.78 6.91 -9.73
N GLU A 353 4.79 7.76 -9.92
CA GLU A 353 4.56 8.46 -11.16
C GLU A 353 4.08 9.88 -10.85
N ASN A 354 4.74 10.87 -11.45
CA ASN A 354 4.27 12.26 -11.42
C ASN A 354 4.04 12.76 -12.86
N SER A 355 3.84 14.06 -13.05
CA SER A 355 3.63 14.63 -14.40
C SER A 355 4.84 14.47 -15.33
N GLU A 356 6.04 14.32 -14.77
CA GLU A 356 7.30 14.36 -15.53
C GLU A 356 8.02 13.02 -15.63
N TYR A 357 7.90 12.14 -14.62
CA TYR A 357 8.70 10.92 -14.50
C TYR A 357 7.84 9.70 -14.14
N ILE A 358 8.31 8.53 -14.57
CA ILE A 358 8.07 7.27 -13.88
C ILE A 358 9.29 6.94 -13.02
N MET A 359 9.06 6.33 -11.86
CA MET A 359 10.10 6.17 -10.83
C MET A 359 9.97 4.83 -10.10
N ALA A 360 11.10 4.20 -9.80
CA ALA A 360 11.15 3.01 -8.94
C ALA A 360 12.09 3.26 -7.77
N MET A 361 11.64 2.90 -6.56
CA MET A 361 12.46 2.97 -5.36
C MET A 361 13.27 1.69 -5.18
N GLY A 362 14.50 1.84 -4.72
CA GLY A 362 15.35 0.75 -4.31
C GLY A 362 15.74 0.90 -2.87
N VAL A 363 15.20 0.02 -2.04
CA VAL A 363 15.47 -0.02 -0.59
C VAL A 363 16.45 -1.15 -0.31
N ALA A 364 17.60 -0.83 0.30
CA ALA A 364 18.61 -1.82 0.66
C ALA A 364 19.51 -1.35 1.80
N GLY A 365 20.41 -2.23 2.27
CA GLY A 365 21.37 -1.91 3.33
C GLY A 365 22.51 -0.97 2.92
N SER A 366 22.56 -0.51 1.66
CA SER A 366 23.57 0.45 1.17
C SER A 366 23.06 1.23 -0.05
N ILE A 367 23.61 2.43 -0.32
CA ILE A 367 23.31 3.21 -1.52
C ILE A 367 23.63 2.44 -2.82
N PRO A 368 24.80 1.76 -2.97
CA PRO A 368 25.05 0.95 -4.17
C PRO A 368 24.05 -0.19 -4.39
N ASP A 369 23.61 -0.86 -3.32
CA ASP A 369 22.58 -1.91 -3.45
C ASP A 369 21.21 -1.32 -3.76
N SER A 370 20.89 -0.17 -3.18
CA SER A 370 19.67 0.59 -3.47
C SER A 370 19.59 0.96 -4.95
N ILE A 371 20.70 1.42 -5.55
CA ILE A 371 20.80 1.66 -7.00
C ILE A 371 20.50 0.39 -7.79
N ARG A 372 21.09 -0.77 -7.41
CA ARG A 372 20.85 -2.05 -8.11
C ARG A 372 19.37 -2.43 -8.08
N VAL A 373 18.73 -2.29 -6.92
CA VAL A 373 17.30 -2.59 -6.75
C VAL A 373 16.44 -1.62 -7.56
N ALA A 374 16.65 -0.31 -7.43
CA ALA A 374 15.88 0.72 -8.13
C ALA A 374 15.96 0.55 -9.65
N THR A 375 17.17 0.34 -10.16
CA THR A 375 17.43 0.14 -11.61
C THR A 375 16.74 -1.11 -12.12
N SER A 376 16.87 -2.23 -11.40
CA SER A 376 16.25 -3.50 -11.80
C SER A 376 14.72 -3.37 -11.81
N GLN A 377 14.14 -2.73 -10.80
CA GLN A 377 12.69 -2.52 -10.74
C GLN A 377 12.17 -1.62 -11.86
N LEU A 378 12.92 -0.57 -12.23
CA LEU A 378 12.55 0.32 -13.32
C LEU A 378 12.73 -0.36 -14.69
N ALA A 379 13.79 -1.14 -14.87
CA ALA A 379 14.01 -1.94 -16.07
C ALA A 379 12.86 -2.94 -16.29
N GLU A 380 12.46 -3.68 -15.26
CA GLU A 380 11.33 -4.60 -15.34
C GLU A 380 10.00 -3.88 -15.58
N TRP A 381 9.84 -2.64 -15.08
CA TRP A 381 8.68 -1.81 -15.41
C TRP A 381 8.66 -1.48 -16.91
N LEU A 382 9.78 -1.04 -17.46
CA LEU A 382 9.90 -0.69 -18.88
C LEU A 382 9.68 -1.90 -19.79
N LYS A 383 10.26 -3.06 -19.47
CA LYS A 383 10.05 -4.31 -20.22
C LYS A 383 8.58 -4.71 -20.23
N ARG A 384 7.92 -4.63 -19.07
CA ARG A 384 6.53 -5.01 -18.93
C ARG A 384 5.61 -4.06 -19.68
N ASP A 385 5.66 -2.75 -19.42
CA ASP A 385 4.63 -1.82 -19.87
C ASP A 385 4.93 -1.20 -21.24
N TYR A 386 6.20 -1.13 -21.63
CA TYR A 386 6.64 -0.59 -22.93
C TYR A 386 7.15 -1.67 -23.89
N ARG A 387 7.08 -2.95 -23.51
CA ARG A 387 7.47 -4.12 -24.32
C ARG A 387 8.89 -4.06 -24.88
N LEU A 388 9.79 -3.40 -24.16
CA LEU A 388 11.18 -3.27 -24.55
C LEU A 388 11.96 -4.56 -24.22
N SER A 389 12.90 -4.91 -25.08
CA SER A 389 13.93 -5.91 -24.81
C SER A 389 14.98 -5.38 -23.82
N ASP A 390 15.79 -6.27 -23.24
CA ASP A 390 16.87 -5.87 -22.32
C ASP A 390 17.86 -4.89 -22.97
N SER A 391 18.16 -5.06 -24.26
CA SER A 391 19.05 -4.14 -25.00
C SER A 391 18.43 -2.77 -25.22
N GLU A 392 17.13 -2.70 -25.53
CA GLU A 392 16.42 -1.43 -25.69
C GLU A 392 16.30 -0.68 -24.37
N VAL A 393 16.02 -1.40 -23.27
CA VAL A 393 16.05 -0.83 -21.92
C VAL A 393 17.45 -0.30 -21.59
N ALA A 394 18.51 -1.03 -21.91
CA ALA A 394 19.88 -0.58 -21.65
C ALA A 394 20.21 0.72 -22.41
N VAL A 395 19.83 0.82 -23.70
CA VAL A 395 20.03 2.04 -24.49
C VAL A 395 19.23 3.21 -23.91
N LEU A 396 17.96 2.99 -23.55
CA LEU A 396 17.10 4.01 -22.98
C LEU A 396 17.64 4.51 -21.62
N LEU A 397 17.84 3.60 -20.67
CA LEU A 397 18.32 3.94 -19.33
C LEU A 397 19.71 4.58 -19.37
N GLY A 398 20.61 4.07 -20.20
CA GLY A 398 21.95 4.65 -20.38
C GLY A 398 21.94 6.09 -20.89
N ALA A 399 20.87 6.51 -21.58
CA ALA A 399 20.76 7.85 -22.14
C ALA A 399 20.04 8.86 -21.22
N VAL A 400 19.03 8.43 -20.44
CA VAL A 400 18.10 9.38 -19.78
C VAL A 400 17.83 9.12 -18.29
N LEU A 401 18.35 8.04 -17.71
CA LEU A 401 18.11 7.70 -16.30
C LEU A 401 18.66 8.79 -15.36
N LYS A 402 17.89 9.08 -14.30
CA LYS A 402 18.32 9.90 -13.18
C LYS A 402 18.16 9.13 -11.87
N TYR A 403 18.98 9.46 -10.88
CA TYR A 403 18.84 8.98 -9.52
C TYR A 403 18.62 10.14 -8.55
N ASP A 404 17.76 9.91 -7.56
CA ASP A 404 17.65 10.76 -6.38
C ASP A 404 18.00 9.94 -5.13
N ILE A 405 18.75 10.55 -4.21
CA ILE A 405 18.98 10.00 -2.87
C ILE A 405 17.87 10.55 -1.98
N THR A 406 17.08 9.67 -1.38
CA THR A 406 15.86 10.06 -0.66
C THR A 406 16.17 10.42 0.79
N GLU A 407 16.56 9.42 1.58
CA GLU A 407 17.06 9.54 2.95
C GLU A 407 18.41 8.83 3.11
N MET A 408 19.11 9.14 4.22
CA MET A 408 20.35 8.47 4.62
C MET A 408 20.43 8.21 6.13
N VAL A 409 19.29 8.18 6.80
CA VAL A 409 19.22 8.23 8.27
C VAL A 409 18.60 7.00 8.88
N ASP A 410 17.80 6.28 8.09
CA ASP A 410 17.05 5.12 8.54
C ASP A 410 17.89 3.83 8.53
N PRO A 411 17.38 2.73 9.11
CA PRO A 411 18.09 1.45 9.13
C PRO A 411 18.39 0.88 7.74
N GLN A 412 17.62 1.28 6.73
CA GLN A 412 17.87 0.99 5.32
C GLN A 412 18.04 2.31 4.57
N PHE A 413 18.70 2.24 3.42
CA PHE A 413 18.82 3.37 2.51
C PHE A 413 17.83 3.23 1.37
N ASN A 414 17.37 4.35 0.83
CA ASN A 414 16.50 4.38 -0.34
C ASN A 414 17.04 5.30 -1.46
N VAL A 415 17.04 4.78 -2.68
CA VAL A 415 17.38 5.50 -3.92
C VAL A 415 16.25 5.38 -4.91
N VAL A 416 15.85 6.50 -5.52
CA VAL A 416 14.87 6.51 -6.60
C VAL A 416 15.59 6.53 -7.94
N ALA A 417 15.29 5.56 -8.81
CA ALA A 417 15.63 5.59 -10.23
C ALA A 417 14.45 6.13 -11.02
N LYS A 418 14.65 7.15 -11.88
CA LYS A 418 13.57 7.77 -12.64
C LYS A 418 13.90 8.04 -14.10
N VAL A 419 12.90 7.90 -14.96
CA VAL A 419 12.98 8.18 -16.40
C VAL A 419 11.94 9.24 -16.77
N PRO A 420 12.34 10.29 -17.50
CA PRO A 420 11.40 11.32 -17.92
C PRO A 420 10.38 10.76 -18.92
N LYS A 421 9.10 10.99 -18.68
CA LYS A 421 7.99 10.58 -19.54
C LYS A 421 8.10 11.13 -20.96
N VAL A 422 8.74 12.29 -21.15
CA VAL A 422 8.99 12.85 -22.49
C VAL A 422 9.86 11.94 -23.35
N ALA A 423 10.77 11.17 -22.76
CA ALA A 423 11.58 10.18 -23.47
C ALA A 423 10.78 8.90 -23.81
N LEU A 424 9.73 8.61 -23.04
CA LEU A 424 8.85 7.46 -23.23
C LEU A 424 7.71 7.71 -24.21
N LYS A 425 7.29 8.98 -24.36
CA LYS A 425 6.16 9.38 -25.21
C LYS A 425 6.22 8.83 -26.64
N PRO A 426 7.36 8.81 -27.36
CA PRO A 426 7.44 8.27 -28.71
C PRO A 426 7.23 6.74 -28.79
N LEU A 427 7.43 6.02 -27.69
CA LEU A 427 7.30 4.56 -27.63
C LEU A 427 5.83 4.11 -27.52
N GLY A 428 4.94 5.02 -27.11
CA GLY A 428 3.56 4.70 -26.73
C GLY A 428 3.51 4.00 -25.37
N ASP A 429 2.50 4.34 -24.56
CA ASP A 429 2.17 3.51 -23.40
C ASP A 429 1.22 2.41 -23.88
N ILE A 430 1.53 1.15 -23.55
CA ILE A 430 0.76 -0.03 -23.96
C ILE A 430 -0.12 -0.53 -22.79
N ARG A 431 -0.23 0.24 -21.70
CA ARG A 431 -1.09 -0.04 -20.53
C ARG A 431 -2.55 -0.31 -20.88
#